data_AF-A0AAJ6YIP5-F1
#
_entry.id   AF-A0AAJ6YIP5-F1
#
_cell.length_a   1.000
_cell.length_b   1.000
_cell.length_c   1.000
_cell.angle_alpha   90.00
_cell.angle_beta   90.00
_cell.angle_gamma   90.00
#
_symmetry.space_group_name_H-M   'P 1'
#
loop_
_entity.id
_entity.type
_entity.pdbx_description
1 polymer ?
#
loop_
_entity_poly.entity_id
_entity_poly.type
_entity_poly.pdbx_seq_one_letter_code
_entity_poly.pdbx_strand_id
1 'polypeptide(L)' 'MAGAGISTSAGIPDFRSPTTGLYDHLEKYNLPYPQAISEIEFFKSNPKPFFVLTKELLPEGYKPTKSHYLFENV' A
#
# COMPACT_ATOMS: atom_id res chain seq x y z
N MET A 1 -5.82 17.22 5.29
CA MET A 1 -5.13 16.36 4.29
C MET A 1 -4.58 15.13 5.00
N ALA A 2 -4.65 13.94 4.40
CA ALA A 2 -4.18 12.68 4.97
C ALA A 2 -3.47 11.83 3.90
N GLY A 3 -2.73 10.81 4.34
CA GLY A 3 -2.08 9.82 3.46
C GLY A 3 -2.00 8.46 4.17
N ALA A 4 -1.26 7.51 3.59
CA ALA A 4 -1.19 6.12 4.10
C ALA A 4 -0.80 6.01 5.60
N GLY A 5 -0.05 7.00 6.12
CA GLY A 5 0.38 7.06 7.51
C GLY A 5 -0.74 6.98 8.55
N ILE A 6 -1.97 7.39 8.23
CA ILE A 6 -3.09 7.31 9.20
C ILE A 6 -3.58 5.87 9.43
N SER A 7 -3.17 4.94 8.58
CA SER A 7 -3.59 3.54 8.58
C SER A 7 -2.52 2.57 9.08
N THR A 8 -1.30 3.02 9.34
CA THR A 8 -0.22 2.14 9.84
C THR A 8 -0.55 1.50 11.18
N SER A 9 -1.21 2.24 12.07
CA SER A 9 -1.68 1.70 13.36
C SER A 9 -2.86 0.71 13.25
N ALA A 10 -3.48 0.59 12.06
CA ALA A 10 -4.44 -0.47 11.76
C ALA A 10 -3.79 -1.74 11.18
N GLY A 11 -2.46 -1.75 11.02
CA GLY A 11 -1.72 -2.87 10.42
C GLY A 11 -1.60 -2.79 8.90
N ILE A 12 -1.96 -1.67 8.28
CA ILE A 12 -1.77 -1.44 6.84
C ILE A 12 -0.45 -0.70 6.63
N PRO A 13 0.56 -1.29 5.98
CA PRO A 13 1.84 -0.61 5.77
C PRO A 13 1.66 0.65 4.94
N ASP A 14 2.49 1.66 5.19
CA ASP A 14 2.60 2.79 4.26
C ASP A 14 3.48 2.41 3.06
N PHE A 15 3.79 3.38 2.20
CA PHE A 15 4.60 3.12 1.00
C PHE A 15 6.11 3.29 1.20
N ARG A 16 6.55 4.17 2.11
CA ARG A 16 7.90 4.78 2.07
C ARG A 16 8.68 4.70 3.38
N SER A 17 8.09 4.20 4.45
CA SER A 17 8.80 3.99 5.70
C SER A 17 9.94 2.99 5.48
N PRO A 18 11.18 3.30 5.93
CA PRO A 18 12.28 2.35 5.84
C PRO A 18 11.91 1.03 6.53
N THR A 19 12.29 -0.08 5.92
CA THR A 19 12.16 -1.46 6.44
C THR A 19 10.73 -1.99 6.56
N THR A 20 9.70 -1.12 6.54
CA THR A 20 8.29 -1.51 6.79
C THR A 20 7.31 -1.01 5.72
N GLY A 21 7.75 -0.05 4.90
CA GLY A 21 6.98 0.49 3.79
C GLY A 21 6.93 -0.48 2.63
N LEU A 22 5.84 -0.44 1.89
CA LEU A 22 5.54 -1.36 0.80
C LEU A 22 6.67 -1.44 -0.23
N TYR A 23 7.28 -0.30 -0.58
CA TYR A 23 8.33 -0.23 -1.59
C TYR A 23 9.64 -0.93 -1.19
N ASP A 24 9.88 -1.14 0.10
CA ASP A 24 11.06 -1.88 0.60
C ASP A 24 10.86 -3.42 0.54
N HIS A 25 9.67 -3.89 0.15
CA HIS A 25 9.32 -5.32 0.09
C HIS A 25 8.91 -5.81 -1.30
N LEU A 26 9.23 -5.05 -2.36
CA LEU A 26 8.81 -5.38 -3.74
C LEU A 26 9.84 -6.18 -4.55
N GLU A 27 10.99 -6.54 -3.98
CA GLU A 27 12.07 -7.24 -4.70
C GLU A 27 11.57 -8.53 -5.39
N LYS A 28 10.63 -9.26 -4.75
CA LYS A 28 10.03 -10.49 -5.29
C LYS A 28 9.25 -10.31 -6.60
N TYR A 29 8.90 -9.07 -6.96
CA TYR A 29 8.11 -8.75 -8.14
C TYR A 29 8.96 -8.43 -9.38
N ASN A 30 10.28 -8.36 -9.24
CA ASN A 30 11.23 -8.06 -10.32
C ASN A 30 10.83 -6.81 -11.14
N LEU A 31 10.50 -5.73 -10.42
CA LEU A 31 10.11 -4.46 -11.00
C LEU A 31 11.34 -3.66 -11.45
N PRO A 32 11.24 -2.81 -12.49
CA PRO A 32 12.32 -1.91 -12.85
C PRO A 32 12.63 -0.87 -11.77
N TYR A 33 11.60 -0.48 -10.99
CA TYR A 33 11.67 0.34 -9.78
C TYR A 33 10.35 0.18 -9.00
N PRO A 34 10.31 0.49 -7.69
CA PRO A 34 9.15 0.18 -6.84
C PRO A 34 7.83 0.78 -7.31
N GLN A 35 7.85 2.01 -7.83
CA GLN A 35 6.65 2.75 -8.24
C GLN A 35 6.00 2.15 -9.50
N ALA A 36 6.73 1.38 -10.31
CA ALA A 36 6.22 0.79 -11.54
C ALA A 36 4.98 -0.08 -11.30
N ILE A 37 4.84 -0.70 -10.12
CA ILE A 37 3.67 -1.50 -9.76
C ILE A 37 2.35 -0.71 -9.76
N SER A 38 2.43 0.62 -9.64
CA SER A 38 1.30 1.55 -9.61
C SER A 38 1.18 2.37 -10.91
N GLU A 39 1.98 2.06 -11.93
CA GLU A 39 1.95 2.76 -13.22
C GLU A 39 1.03 2.05 -14.21
N ILE A 40 0.20 2.83 -14.91
CA ILE A 40 -0.81 2.28 -15.81
C ILE A 40 -0.22 1.54 -17.01
N GLU A 41 0.88 2.02 -17.57
CA GLU A 41 1.54 1.37 -18.71
C GLU A 41 2.25 0.07 -18.30
N PHE A 42 2.85 0.04 -17.10
CA PHE A 42 3.36 -1.19 -16.52
C PHE A 42 2.22 -2.19 -16.25
N PHE A 43 1.11 -1.74 -15.67
CA PHE A 43 -0.05 -2.59 -15.41
C PHE A 43 -0.63 -3.20 -16.69
N LYS A 44 -0.76 -2.42 -17.78
CA LYS A 44 -1.24 -2.93 -19.07
C LYS A 44 -0.32 -3.99 -19.68
N SER A 45 1.00 -3.85 -19.50
CA SER A 45 1.99 -4.80 -20.03
C SER A 45 2.17 -6.04 -19.15
N ASN A 46 2.11 -5.88 -17.83
CA ASN A 46 2.24 -6.95 -16.85
C ASN A 46 1.42 -6.66 -15.58
N PRO A 47 0.14 -7.07 -15.54
CA PRO A 47 -0.72 -6.80 -14.39
C PRO A 47 -0.47 -7.73 -13.18
N LYS A 48 0.32 -8.79 -13.35
CA LYS A 48 0.50 -9.84 -12.33
C LYS A 48 1.07 -9.29 -11.00
N PRO A 49 2.12 -8.46 -10.97
CA PRO A 49 2.64 -7.88 -9.72
C PRO A 49 1.57 -7.12 -8.92
N PHE A 50 0.76 -6.31 -9.61
CA PHE A 50 -0.33 -5.56 -8.98
C PHE A 50 -1.37 -6.50 -8.34
N PHE A 51 -1.80 -7.54 -9.04
CA PHE A 51 -2.80 -8.48 -8.50
C PHE A 51 -2.27 -9.33 -7.34
N VAL A 52 -1.00 -9.74 -7.36
CA VAL A 52 -0.39 -10.47 -6.24
C VAL A 52 -0.26 -9.55 -5.02
N LEU A 53 0.24 -8.34 -5.22
CA LEU A 53 0.37 -7.33 -4.17
C LEU A 53 -0.99 -6.99 -3.54
N THR A 54 -1.99 -6.70 -4.36
CA THR A 54 -3.33 -6.36 -3.86
C THR A 54 -3.94 -7.52 -3.08
N LYS A 55 -3.74 -8.77 -3.51
CA LYS A 55 -4.20 -9.94 -2.75
C LYS A 55 -3.55 -10.04 -1.36
N GLU A 56 -2.27 -9.70 -1.23
CA GLU A 56 -1.58 -9.66 0.07
C GLU A 56 -2.07 -8.51 0.97
N LEU A 57 -2.52 -7.41 0.36
CA LEU A 57 -3.05 -6.24 1.05
C LEU A 57 -4.57 -6.28 1.26
N LEU A 58 -5.26 -7.29 0.72
CA LEU A 58 -6.72 -7.37 0.82
C LEU A 58 -7.11 -7.44 2.31
N PRO A 59 -8.04 -6.58 2.74
CA PRO A 59 -8.39 -6.48 4.14
C PRO A 59 -9.11 -7.73 4.62
N GLU A 60 -8.59 -8.36 5.66
CA GLU A 60 -9.39 -9.16 6.59
C GLU A 60 -9.43 -8.44 7.94
N GLY A 61 -10.55 -7.77 8.23
CA GLY A 61 -10.85 -7.28 9.58
C GLY A 61 -10.11 -6.02 10.06
N TYR A 62 -9.49 -5.22 9.18
CA TYR A 62 -8.92 -3.92 9.59
C TYR A 62 -10.01 -2.96 10.10
N LYS A 63 -9.70 -2.22 11.17
CA LYS A 63 -10.59 -1.22 11.76
C LYS A 63 -10.05 0.19 11.55
N PRO A 64 -10.92 1.22 11.41
CA PRO A 64 -10.47 2.61 11.38
C PRO A 64 -9.64 2.97 12.62
N THR A 65 -8.59 3.77 12.44
CA THR A 65 -7.73 4.26 13.52
C THR A 65 -8.33 5.49 14.19
N LYS A 66 -7.78 5.91 15.34
CA LYS A 66 -8.17 7.17 15.99
C LYS A 66 -8.09 8.38 15.05
N SER A 67 -7.09 8.40 14.14
CA SER A 67 -6.95 9.46 13.14
C SER A 67 -8.11 9.50 12.15
N HIS A 68 -8.70 8.35 11.80
CA HIS A 68 -9.88 8.29 10.94
C HIS A 68 -11.10 8.90 11.64
N TYR A 69 -11.35 8.51 12.91
CA TYR A 69 -12.44 9.07 13.70
C TYR A 69 -12.26 10.57 13.97
N LEU A 70 -11.02 11.06 14.04
CA LEU A 70 -10.79 12.50 14.11
C LEU A 70 -11.36 13.20 12.87
N PHE A 71 -11.12 12.69 11.66
CA PHE A 71 -11.63 13.26 10.41
C PHE A 71 -13.14 13.16 10.25
N GLU A 72 -13.79 12.14 10.82
CA GLU A 72 -15.26 12.02 10.80
C GLU A 72 -15.95 13.14 11.58
N ASN A 73 -15.28 13.72 12.58
CA ASN A 73 -15.83 14.73 13.47
C ASN A 73 -15.38 16.16 13.12
N VAL A 74 -14.85 16.40 11.91
CA VAL A 74 -14.42 17.74 11.43
C VAL A 74 -15.26 18.22 10.26
#